data_AF-A0A183EFN1-F1
#
_entry.id   AF-A0A183EFN1-F1
#
_cell.length_a   1.000
_cell.length_b   1.000
_cell.length_c   1.000
_cell.angle_alpha   90.00
_cell.angle_beta   90.00
_cell.angle_gamma   90.00
#
_symmetry.space_group_name_H-M   'P 1'
#
loop_
_entity.id
_entity.type
_entity.pdbx_description
1 polymer ?
#
loop_
_entity_poly.entity_id
_entity_poly.type
_entity_poly.pdbx_seq_one_letter_code
_entity_poly.pdbx_strand_id
1 'polypeptide(L)'
;MASERLHKRILICLKFLVQYIFCILFRELPHLLTMKRKSVVDQVVVITGGGMGIGKALAQKFALEQKAVEEGLRTVAQITEDGGRAYFFQCNVTKPDELRLCAQQIISDTNIGS
;
A
#
# COMPACT_ATOMS: atom_id res chain seq x y z
N MET A 1 32.58 -12.50 -44.39
CA MET A 1 31.84 -13.06 -43.24
C MET A 1 31.38 -11.97 -42.23
N ALA A 2 30.80 -10.84 -42.69
CA ALA A 2 30.38 -9.74 -41.79
C ALA A 2 28.91 -9.29 -41.99
N SER A 3 28.34 -9.47 -43.19
CA SER A 3 26.95 -9.07 -43.51
C SER A 3 25.88 -10.00 -42.92
N GLU A 4 26.24 -11.25 -42.64
CA GLU A 4 25.36 -12.27 -42.04
C GLU A 4 24.89 -11.94 -40.60
N ARG A 5 25.47 -10.92 -39.95
CA ARG A 5 25.24 -10.59 -38.54
C ARG A 5 24.28 -9.41 -38.31
N LEU A 6 24.14 -8.49 -39.25
CA LEU A 6 23.35 -7.26 -39.02
C LEU A 6 21.84 -7.51 -39.16
N HIS A 7 21.43 -8.21 -40.22
CA HIS A 7 20.02 -8.51 -40.47
C HIS A 7 19.42 -9.39 -39.36
N LYS A 8 20.16 -10.39 -38.85
CA LYS A 8 19.74 -11.23 -37.71
C LYS A 8 19.52 -10.39 -36.45
N ARG A 9 20.39 -9.41 -36.18
CA ARG A 9 20.25 -8.49 -35.02
C ARG A 9 19.02 -7.59 -35.17
N ILE A 10 18.79 -7.04 -36.36
CA ILE A 10 17.61 -6.22 -36.65
C ILE A 10 16.32 -7.03 -36.46
N LEU A 11 16.28 -8.27 -36.97
CA LEU A 11 15.12 -9.16 -36.82
C LEU A 11 14.87 -9.53 -35.35
N ILE A 12 15.91 -9.76 -34.55
CA ILE A 12 15.77 -10.03 -33.11
C ILE A 12 15.21 -8.80 -32.40
N CYS A 13 15.75 -7.60 -32.63
CA CYS A 13 15.24 -6.37 -32.04
C CYS A 13 13.78 -6.10 -32.42
N LEU A 14 13.43 -6.30 -33.70
CA LEU A 14 12.06 -6.14 -34.18
C LEU A 14 11.11 -7.14 -33.49
N LYS A 15 11.51 -8.41 -33.38
CA LYS A 15 10.73 -9.43 -32.67
C LYS A 15 10.53 -9.09 -31.19
N PHE A 16 11.57 -8.58 -30.52
CA PHE A 16 11.45 -8.12 -29.14
C PHE A 16 10.50 -6.93 -29.01
N LEU A 17 10.58 -5.96 -29.93
CA LEU A 17 9.69 -4.80 -29.94
C LEU A 17 8.22 -5.23 -30.14
N VAL A 18 7.96 -6.11 -31.10
CA VAL A 18 6.62 -6.65 -31.37
C VAL A 18 6.10 -7.44 -30.16
N GLN A 19 6.93 -8.30 -29.56
CA GLN A 19 6.57 -9.05 -28.36
C GLN A 19 6.27 -8.12 -27.17
N TYR A 20 7.05 -7.05 -27.01
CA TYR A 20 6.86 -6.08 -25.94
C TYR A 20 5.57 -5.28 -26.12
N ILE A 21 5.30 -4.80 -27.34
CA ILE A 21 4.04 -4.14 -27.69
C ILE A 21 2.86 -5.09 -27.46
N PHE A 22 2.98 -6.36 -27.87
CA PHE A 22 1.96 -7.37 -27.63
C PHE A 22 1.72 -7.60 -26.13
N CYS A 23 2.78 -7.68 -25.32
CA CYS A 23 2.64 -7.78 -23.86
C CYS A 23 1.92 -6.57 -23.27
N ILE A 24 2.27 -5.34 -23.66
CA ILE A 24 1.58 -4.15 -23.16
C ILE A 24 0.11 -4.15 -23.58
N LEU A 25 -0.16 -4.45 -24.86
CA LEU A 25 -1.50 -4.33 -25.44
C LEU A 25 -2.45 -5.41 -24.94
N PHE A 26 -1.97 -6.65 -24.76
CA PHE A 26 -2.81 -7.78 -24.33
C PHE A 26 -2.75 -8.09 -22.83
N ARG A 27 -1.70 -7.69 -22.11
CA ARG A 27 -1.57 -7.97 -20.67
C ARG A 27 -1.76 -6.72 -19.83
N GLU A 28 -1.02 -5.66 -20.11
CA GLU A 28 -1.03 -4.49 -19.24
C GLU A 28 -2.22 -3.57 -19.48
N LEU A 29 -2.63 -3.36 -20.73
CA LEU A 29 -3.76 -2.50 -21.07
C LEU A 29 -5.10 -3.02 -20.49
N PRO A 30 -5.50 -4.30 -20.67
CA PRO A 30 -6.72 -4.78 -20.04
C PRO A 30 -6.60 -4.83 -18.52
N HIS A 31 -5.41 -5.10 -17.96
CA HIS A 31 -5.21 -5.04 -16.51
C HIS A 31 -5.42 -3.60 -16.00
N LEU A 32 -4.81 -2.61 -16.65
CA LEU A 32 -4.93 -1.20 -16.29
C LEU A 32 -6.38 -0.69 -16.38
N LEU A 33 -7.14 -1.14 -17.39
CA LEU A 33 -8.56 -0.78 -17.57
C LEU A 33 -9.49 -1.52 -16.60
N THR A 34 -9.10 -2.68 -16.06
CA THR A 34 -9.94 -3.49 -15.15
C THR A 34 -9.58 -3.31 -13.67
N MET A 35 -8.49 -2.61 -13.35
CA MET A 35 -8.06 -2.32 -11.98
C MET A 35 -9.04 -1.39 -11.28
N LYS A 36 -10.02 -1.97 -10.58
CA LYS A 36 -10.88 -1.24 -9.66
C LYS A 36 -10.11 -0.84 -8.41
N ARG A 37 -10.29 0.41 -7.97
CA ARG A 37 -9.71 0.89 -6.71
C ARG A 37 -10.34 0.13 -5.55
N LYS A 38 -9.51 -0.49 -4.71
CA LYS A 38 -9.98 -1.10 -3.46
C LYS A 38 -10.46 0.00 -2.53
N SER A 39 -11.64 -0.21 -1.94
CA SER A 39 -12.21 0.67 -0.93
C SER A 39 -12.04 0.06 0.45
N VAL A 40 -11.69 0.89 1.42
CA VAL A 40 -11.61 0.54 2.85
C VAL A 40 -12.66 1.29 3.66
N VAL A 41 -13.76 1.66 3.00
CA VAL A 41 -14.90 2.32 3.66
C VAL A 41 -15.46 1.43 4.76
N ASP A 42 -15.71 2.04 5.91
CA ASP A 42 -16.23 1.42 7.14
C ASP A 42 -15.33 0.30 7.71
N GLN A 43 -14.05 0.29 7.33
CA GLN A 43 -13.07 -0.64 7.84
C GLN A 43 -12.09 0.05 8.77
N VAL A 44 -11.57 -0.72 9.72
CA VAL A 44 -10.46 -0.31 10.58
C VAL A 44 -9.15 -0.60 9.86
N VAL A 45 -8.33 0.43 9.64
CA VAL A 45 -7.03 0.30 8.97
C VAL A 45 -5.92 0.37 10.01
N VAL A 46 -5.09 -0.68 10.10
CA VAL A 46 -3.92 -0.71 10.99
C VAL A 46 -2.66 -0.42 10.20
N ILE A 47 -1.85 0.54 10.67
CA ILE A 47 -0.63 1.01 9.99
C ILE A 47 0.55 0.88 10.94
N THR A 48 1.43 -0.09 10.67
CA THR A 48 2.72 -0.23 11.36
C THR A 48 3.69 0.86 10.90
N GLY A 49 4.46 1.46 11.82
CA GLY A 49 5.41 2.52 11.46
C GLY A 49 4.73 3.82 10.97
N GLY A 50 3.50 4.07 11.41
CA GLY A 50 2.74 5.27 11.01
C GLY A 50 3.29 6.60 11.55
N GLY A 51 4.20 6.60 12.52
CA GLY A 51 4.73 7.83 13.12
C GLY A 51 5.58 8.71 12.20
N MET A 52 6.03 8.21 11.03
CA MET A 52 6.89 8.98 10.12
C MET A 52 6.77 8.59 8.64
N GLY A 53 7.31 9.45 7.78
CA GLY A 53 7.47 9.21 6.35
C GLY A 53 6.17 8.84 5.64
N ILE A 54 6.22 7.77 4.86
CA ILE A 54 5.08 7.27 4.06
C ILE A 54 3.96 6.74 4.96
N GLY A 55 4.31 6.05 6.05
CA GLY A 55 3.33 5.52 7.01
C GLY A 55 2.48 6.64 7.60
N LYS A 56 3.11 7.77 7.96
CA LYS A 56 2.43 8.97 8.44
C LYS A 56 1.45 9.55 7.43
N ALA A 57 1.91 9.76 6.20
CA ALA A 57 1.07 10.31 5.14
C ALA A 57 -0.13 9.40 4.85
N LEU A 58 0.06 8.08 4.90
CA LEU A 58 -1.03 7.11 4.77
C LEU A 58 -2.00 7.17 5.96
N ALA A 59 -1.49 7.25 7.19
CA ALA A 59 -2.33 7.35 8.39
C ALA A 59 -3.19 8.60 8.37
N GLN A 60 -2.62 9.76 8.02
CA GLN A 60 -3.38 11.01 7.88
C GLN A 60 -4.47 10.89 6.82
N LYS A 61 -4.14 10.34 5.64
CA LYS A 61 -5.11 10.18 4.56
C LYS A 61 -6.24 9.23 4.93
N PHE A 62 -5.91 8.07 5.52
CA PHE A 62 -6.92 7.09 5.91
C PHE A 62 -7.73 7.54 7.12
N ALA A 63 -7.19 8.35 8.03
CA ALA A 63 -7.94 8.79 9.20
C ALA A 63 -8.92 9.94 8.90
N LEU A 64 -8.69 10.71 7.84
CA LEU A 64 -9.64 11.70 7.33
C LEU A 64 -10.82 11.04 6.62
N GLU A 65 -10.54 9.97 5.87
CA GLU A 65 -11.58 9.26 5.14
C GLU A 65 -12.26 8.19 6.00
N GLN A 66 -11.54 7.55 6.94
CA GLN A 66 -11.89 6.31 7.67
C GLN A 66 -11.28 6.29 9.08
N LYS A 67 -11.26 5.13 9.75
CA LYS A 67 -10.60 4.94 11.05
C LYS A 67 -9.20 4.34 10.85
N ALA A 68 -8.18 4.99 11.41
CA ALA A 68 -6.81 4.49 11.38
C ALA A 68 -6.28 4.12 12.77
N VAL A 69 -5.41 3.12 12.84
CA VAL A 69 -4.68 2.73 14.05
C VAL A 69 -3.18 2.87 13.75
N GLU A 70 -2.45 3.61 14.58
CA GLU A 70 -1.11 4.12 14.27
C GLU A 70 -0.11 3.96 15.43
N GLU A 71 1.17 3.89 15.09
CA GLU A 71 2.30 4.01 16.02
C GLU A 71 2.93 5.41 15.99
N GLY A 72 2.27 6.41 16.59
CA GLY A 72 2.86 7.71 16.85
C GLY A 72 1.91 8.70 17.53
N LEU A 73 2.15 9.05 18.80
CA LEU A 73 1.31 9.99 19.55
C LEU A 73 1.17 11.36 18.87
N ARG A 74 2.25 11.88 18.26
CA ARG A 74 2.23 13.18 17.57
C ARG A 74 1.34 13.19 16.34
N THR A 75 1.36 12.11 15.57
CA THR A 75 0.54 12.02 14.36
C THR A 75 -0.92 11.80 14.73
N VAL A 76 -1.22 10.99 15.75
CA VAL A 76 -2.59 10.84 16.27
C VAL A 76 -3.17 12.18 16.70
N ALA A 77 -2.38 13.01 17.39
CA ALA A 77 -2.80 14.37 17.76
C ALA A 77 -3.13 15.23 16.52
N GLN A 78 -2.25 15.22 15.51
CA GLN A 78 -2.48 15.96 14.26
C GLN A 78 -3.74 15.47 13.51
N ILE A 79 -3.91 14.16 13.41
CA ILE A 79 -5.10 13.56 12.78
C ILE A 79 -6.37 13.98 13.50
N THR A 80 -6.34 13.99 14.84
CA THR A 80 -7.51 14.36 15.65
C THR A 80 -7.82 15.85 15.52
N GLU A 81 -6.78 16.71 15.45
CA GLU A 81 -6.90 18.14 15.17
C GLU A 81 -7.51 18.40 13.79
N ASP A 82 -7.14 17.61 12.79
CA ASP A 82 -7.68 17.66 11.43
C ASP A 82 -9.12 17.06 11.33
N GLY A 83 -9.71 16.61 12.45
CA GLY A 83 -11.06 16.06 12.54
C GLY A 83 -11.20 14.58 12.18
N GLY A 84 -10.08 13.88 11.98
CA GLY A 84 -10.04 12.45 11.74
C GLY A 84 -10.09 11.61 13.02
N ARG A 85 -10.16 10.28 12.86
CA ARG A 85 -10.10 9.33 14.00
C ARG A 85 -8.87 8.44 13.89
N ALA A 86 -7.97 8.57 14.86
CA ALA A 86 -6.84 7.67 15.02
C ALA A 86 -6.60 7.22 16.47
N TYR A 87 -6.04 6.02 16.61
CA TYR A 87 -5.72 5.41 17.90
C TYR A 87 -4.26 4.98 17.93
N PHE A 88 -3.60 5.16 19.07
CA PHE A 88 -2.20 4.79 19.26
C PHE A 88 -2.06 3.44 19.98
N PHE A 89 -1.29 2.52 19.39
CA PHE A 89 -0.92 1.25 20.04
C PHE A 89 0.58 1.07 19.97
N GLN A 90 1.25 1.00 21.12
CA GLN A 90 2.68 0.77 21.15
C GLN A 90 2.98 -0.72 20.96
N CYS A 91 3.74 -1.09 19.93
CA CYS A 91 4.12 -2.47 19.69
C CYS A 91 5.53 -2.59 19.13
N ASN A 92 6.39 -3.42 19.73
CA ASN A 92 7.62 -3.80 19.06
C ASN A 92 7.35 -4.90 18.02
N VAL A 93 7.24 -4.52 16.75
CA VAL A 93 7.00 -5.45 15.64
C VAL A 93 8.10 -6.51 15.45
N THR A 94 9.28 -6.34 16.06
CA THR A 94 10.36 -7.35 16.03
C THR A 94 10.11 -8.51 16.99
N LYS A 95 9.20 -8.36 17.96
CA LYS A 95 8.85 -9.37 18.96
C LYS A 95 7.48 -9.98 18.63
N PRO A 96 7.42 -11.25 18.19
CA PRO A 96 6.18 -11.89 17.76
C PRO A 96 5.08 -11.92 18.83
N ASP A 97 5.45 -12.05 20.10
CA ASP A 97 4.48 -12.17 21.20
C ASP A 97 3.85 -10.81 21.53
N GLU A 98 4.63 -9.73 21.53
CA GLU A 98 4.11 -8.36 21.67
C GLU A 98 3.19 -8.00 20.50
N LEU A 99 3.53 -8.41 19.27
CA LEU A 99 2.68 -8.20 18.09
C LEU A 99 1.33 -8.91 18.22
N ARG A 100 1.31 -10.15 18.71
CA ARG A 100 0.05 -10.89 18.94
C ARG A 100 -0.80 -10.24 20.02
N LEU A 101 -0.19 -9.79 21.11
CA LEU A 101 -0.90 -9.09 22.19
C LEU A 101 -1.48 -7.76 21.69
N CYS A 102 -0.72 -6.98 20.93
CA CYS A 102 -1.20 -5.74 20.31
C CYS A 102 -2.38 -6.01 19.36
N ALA A 103 -2.29 -7.02 18.51
CA ALA A 103 -3.40 -7.40 17.63
C ALA A 103 -4.66 -7.78 18.42
N GLN A 104 -4.51 -8.54 19.51
CA GLN A 104 -5.63 -8.88 20.40
C GLN A 104 -6.24 -7.64 21.06
N GLN A 105 -5.40 -6.70 21.53
CA GLN A 105 -5.86 -5.43 22.09
C GLN A 105 -6.72 -4.65 21.10
N ILE A 106 -6.23 -4.48 19.86
CA ILE A 106 -6.96 -3.77 18.80
C ILE A 106 -8.31 -4.43 18.51
N ILE A 107 -8.36 -5.76 18.45
CA ILE A 107 -9.60 -6.51 18.19
C ILE A 107 -10.58 -6.39 19.37
N SER A 108 -10.07 -6.37 20.61
CA SER A 108 -10.90 -6.27 21.82
C SER A 108 -11.42 -4.86 22.11
N ASP A 109 -10.84 -3.83 21.49
CA ASP A 109 -11.20 -2.44 21.75
C ASP A 109 -12.51 -2.05 21.04
N THR A 110 -13.57 -1.90 21.84
CA THR A 110 -14.92 -1.52 21.38
C THR A 110 -14.98 -0.11 20.81
N ASN A 111 -14.02 0.77 21.12
CA ASN A 111 -14.00 2.14 20.63
C ASN A 111 -13.62 2.23 19.15
N ILE A 112 -12.90 1.24 18.62
CA ILE A 112 -12.39 1.26 17.24
C ILE A 112 -13.47 0.75 16.26
N GLY A 113 -14.33 -0.16 16.69
CA GLY A 113 -15.32 -0.84 15.83
C GLY A 113 -16.72 -0.22 15.73
N SER A 114 -17.03 0.83 16.52
CA SER A 114 -18.40 1.39 16.64
C SER A 114 -18.81 2.38 15.53
#